data_AF-A0A353Z7R7-F1
#
_entry.id   AF-A0A353Z7R7-F1
#
_cell.length_a   1.000
_cell.length_b   1.000
_cell.length_c   1.000
_cell.angle_alpha   90.00
_cell.angle_beta   90.00
_cell.angle_gamma   90.00
#
_symmetry.space_group_name_H-M   'P 1'
#
loop_
_entity.id
_entity.type
_entity.pdbx_description
1 polymer ?
#
loop_
_entity_poly.entity_id
_entity_poly.type
_entity_poly.pdbx_seq_one_letter_code
_entity_poly.pdbx_strand_id
1 'polypeptide(L)'
;MPNPRLRQQIAFEAARLMYERQESEYMRAKLRAARRVCRDWVKNSDLPSNAEIREHVQQFARLFEGEQRTANLRDMRLEALRLMRLLARFKPRLIGSVLTGHIRRGSDIDLHLFSDSTLPIESILEEEGLPFTIEQKQILKAGAERIFTHIHVADRFPIEFTVYGSHQASEQFRSSITGQPIERADIPQLEELLRREYPDLALEDELTAAAEKVDRFQVYRSLLLPLAGVAQSREWHPEGDALYHSLQVFELARDELPYDEEFQLAALLHDVGKGIDPYDHVRTGLEALEGYITPRTRWLIEHHMEARALADGTLGSRARQRLEASPDFEELQLLADCDRRGRVPGAQVSELDDALDAIRELARQCG
;
A
#
# COMPACT_ATOMS: atom_id res chain seq x y z
N MET A 1 -17.81 22.17 36.86
CA MET A 1 -17.58 20.71 36.98
C MET A 1 -17.40 20.15 35.58
N PRO A 2 -16.62 19.06 35.41
CA PRO A 2 -16.41 18.46 34.09
C PRO A 2 -17.74 18.02 33.49
N ASN A 3 -17.95 18.21 32.19
CA ASN A 3 -19.16 17.76 31.49
C ASN A 3 -18.91 16.40 30.82
N PRO A 4 -19.25 15.27 31.46
CA PRO A 4 -18.94 13.93 30.95
C PRO A 4 -19.61 13.64 29.61
N ARG A 5 -20.82 14.16 29.36
CA ARG A 5 -21.50 14.01 28.06
C ARG A 5 -20.75 14.72 26.93
N LEU A 6 -20.26 15.93 27.20
CA LEU A 6 -19.48 16.70 26.24
C LEU A 6 -18.15 16.01 25.91
N ARG A 7 -17.45 15.53 26.94
CA ARG A 7 -16.20 14.77 26.78
C ARG A 7 -16.39 13.53 25.91
N GLN A 8 -17.48 12.80 26.13
CA GLN A 8 -17.79 11.59 25.36
C GLN A 8 -18.14 11.92 23.90
N GLN A 9 -18.88 13.00 23.64
CA GLN A 9 -19.16 13.46 22.27
C GLN A 9 -17.89 13.86 21.52
N ILE A 10 -16.97 14.58 22.18
CA ILE A 10 -15.68 14.94 21.61
C ILE A 10 -14.82 13.69 21.37
N ALA A 11 -14.85 12.71 22.28
CA ALA A 11 -14.12 11.46 22.13
C ALA A 11 -14.59 10.65 20.92
N PHE A 12 -15.92 10.55 20.75
CA PHE A 12 -16.54 9.87 19.61
C PHE A 12 -16.22 10.55 18.28
N GLU A 13 -16.34 11.88 18.19
CA GLU A 13 -16.01 12.61 16.94
C GLU A 13 -14.51 12.63 16.64
N ALA A 14 -13.65 12.72 17.66
CA ALA A 14 -12.21 12.57 17.47
C ALA A 14 -11.87 11.15 16.97
N ALA A 15 -12.55 10.14 17.50
CA ALA A 15 -12.37 8.77 17.08
C ALA A 15 -12.80 8.56 15.62
N ARG A 16 -13.91 9.17 15.22
CA ARG A 16 -14.41 9.15 13.84
C ARG A 16 -13.43 9.83 12.87
N LEU A 17 -12.93 11.01 13.22
CA LEU A 17 -11.90 11.73 12.45
C LEU A 17 -10.65 10.89 12.21
N MET A 18 -10.21 10.16 13.24
CA MET A 18 -9.06 9.27 13.15
C MET A 18 -9.36 7.99 12.36
N TYR A 19 -10.57 7.45 12.50
CA TYR A 19 -11.01 6.29 11.72
C TYR A 19 -11.09 6.60 10.22
N GLU A 20 -11.68 7.75 9.86
CA GLU A 20 -11.81 8.24 8.48
C GLU A 20 -10.48 8.83 7.92
N ARG A 21 -9.35 8.68 8.64
CA ARG A 21 -8.03 9.23 8.27
C ARG A 21 -7.97 10.74 8.00
N GLN A 22 -8.96 11.50 8.47
CA GLN A 22 -8.93 12.96 8.36
C GLN A 22 -7.89 13.59 9.29
N GLU A 23 -7.45 12.86 10.33
CA GLU A 23 -6.41 13.26 11.27
C GLU A 23 -5.58 12.06 11.73
N SER A 24 -4.25 12.14 11.63
CA SER A 24 -3.31 11.12 12.10
C SER A 24 -2.85 11.33 13.55
N GLU A 25 -2.96 12.55 14.08
CA GLU A 25 -2.52 12.90 15.43
C GLU A 25 -3.70 13.08 16.40
N TYR A 26 -3.67 12.39 17.55
CA TYR A 26 -4.69 12.51 18.60
C TYR A 26 -4.93 13.94 19.06
N MET A 27 -3.88 14.77 19.17
CA MET A 27 -4.03 16.16 19.60
C MET A 27 -4.82 16.99 18.58
N ARG A 28 -4.50 16.83 17.28
CA ARG A 28 -5.23 17.50 16.19
C ARG A 28 -6.66 16.99 16.11
N ALA A 29 -6.86 15.68 16.19
CA ALA A 29 -8.18 15.06 16.22
C ALA A 29 -9.05 15.59 17.36
N LYS A 30 -8.51 15.71 18.59
CA LYS A 30 -9.21 16.31 19.74
C LYS A 30 -9.63 17.74 19.49
N LEU A 31 -8.70 18.57 19.03
CA LEU A 31 -8.96 20.00 18.84
C LEU A 31 -9.98 20.23 17.72
N ARG A 32 -9.89 19.46 16.63
CA ARG A 32 -10.83 19.51 15.50
C ARG A 32 -12.20 18.98 15.90
N ALA A 33 -12.27 17.89 16.65
CA ALA A 33 -13.51 17.36 17.20
C ALA A 33 -14.15 18.34 18.19
N ALA A 34 -13.36 18.90 19.11
CA ALA A 34 -13.83 19.90 20.07
C ALA A 34 -14.41 21.13 19.38
N ARG A 35 -13.80 21.62 18.29
CA ARG A 35 -14.34 22.73 17.49
C ARG A 35 -15.61 22.37 16.71
N ARG A 36 -15.76 21.11 16.28
CA ARG A 36 -16.95 20.64 15.56
C ARG A 36 -18.13 20.43 16.52
N VAL A 37 -17.87 19.86 17.69
CA VAL A 37 -18.88 19.56 18.72
C VAL A 37 -19.25 20.82 19.50
N CYS A 38 -18.27 21.65 19.83
CA CYS A 38 -18.44 22.91 20.55
C CYS A 38 -18.10 24.07 19.61
N ARG A 39 -19.07 24.94 19.36
CA ARG A 39 -18.87 26.19 18.60
C ARG A 39 -18.06 27.26 19.37
N ASP A 40 -17.66 26.96 20.60
CA ASP A 40 -16.97 27.83 21.56
C ASP A 40 -15.82 27.11 22.28
N TRP A 41 -15.03 27.87 23.05
CA TRP A 41 -13.85 27.39 23.77
C TRP A 41 -14.14 26.26 24.77
N VAL A 42 -13.36 25.18 24.71
CA VAL A 42 -13.48 23.99 25.57
C VAL A 42 -12.37 23.97 26.62
N LYS A 43 -12.72 23.72 27.88
CA LYS A 43 -11.74 23.57 28.97
C LYS A 43 -10.95 22.27 28.81
N ASN A 44 -9.66 22.29 29.18
CA ASN A 44 -8.82 21.09 29.13
C ASN A 44 -9.37 19.90 29.94
N SER A 45 -10.11 20.17 31.04
CA SER A 45 -10.77 19.13 31.84
C SER A 45 -11.94 18.45 31.12
N ASP A 46 -12.46 19.03 30.05
CA ASP A 46 -13.58 18.51 29.26
C ASP A 46 -13.12 17.83 27.97
N LEU A 47 -11.83 17.89 27.65
CA LEU A 47 -11.23 17.14 26.54
C LEU A 47 -11.01 15.67 26.93
N PRO A 48 -11.19 14.74 25.99
CA PRO A 48 -10.93 13.34 26.23
C PRO A 48 -9.42 13.02 26.25
N SER A 49 -9.08 11.99 27.00
CA SER A 49 -7.79 11.33 26.95
C SER A 49 -7.59 10.59 25.62
N ASN A 50 -6.34 10.31 25.26
CA ASN A 50 -6.07 9.48 24.07
C ASN A 50 -6.64 8.05 24.23
N ALA A 51 -6.70 7.56 25.46
CA ALA A 51 -7.25 6.24 25.77
C ALA A 51 -8.76 6.16 25.48
N GLU A 52 -9.54 7.15 25.92
CA GLU A 52 -10.98 7.26 25.63
C GLU A 52 -11.26 7.34 24.12
N ILE A 53 -10.42 8.09 23.38
CA ILE A 53 -10.53 8.15 21.91
C ILE A 53 -10.21 6.79 21.30
N ARG A 54 -9.10 6.14 21.71
CA ARG A 54 -8.70 4.82 21.20
C ARG A 54 -9.81 3.78 21.37
N GLU A 55 -10.50 3.78 22.51
CA GLU A 55 -11.62 2.87 22.78
C GLU A 55 -12.75 3.06 21.77
N HIS A 56 -13.16 4.30 21.49
CA HIS A 56 -14.17 4.58 20.48
C HIS A 56 -13.70 4.23 19.07
N VAL A 57 -12.43 4.46 18.73
CA VAL A 57 -11.93 4.06 17.40
C VAL A 57 -11.90 2.53 17.26
N GLN A 58 -11.66 1.79 18.35
CA GLN A 58 -11.81 0.33 18.36
C GLN A 58 -13.27 -0.11 18.19
N GLN A 59 -14.23 0.61 18.78
CA GLN A 59 -15.66 0.35 18.59
C GLN A 59 -16.08 0.60 17.13
N PHE A 60 -15.61 1.69 16.51
CA PHE A 60 -15.85 1.97 15.09
C PHE A 60 -15.30 0.86 14.19
N ALA A 61 -14.05 0.45 14.38
CA ALA A 61 -13.46 -0.64 13.60
C ALA A 61 -14.26 -1.95 13.72
N ARG A 62 -14.73 -2.29 14.93
CA ARG A 62 -15.57 -3.48 15.16
C ARG A 62 -16.93 -3.41 14.44
N LEU A 63 -17.52 -2.23 14.34
CA LEU A 63 -18.85 -2.05 13.74
C LEU A 63 -18.82 -2.07 12.20
N PHE A 64 -17.71 -1.63 11.59
CA PHE A 64 -17.65 -1.41 10.15
C PHE A 64 -16.82 -2.45 9.36
N GLU A 65 -15.94 -3.24 9.98
CA GLU A 65 -14.91 -3.99 9.23
C GLU A 65 -15.04 -5.54 9.18
N GLY A 66 -16.10 -6.15 9.76
CA GLY A 66 -16.54 -7.55 9.45
C GLY A 66 -15.48 -8.68 9.42
N GLU A 67 -15.75 -9.75 8.67
CA GLU A 67 -14.89 -10.95 8.52
C GLU A 67 -13.59 -10.68 7.75
N GLN A 68 -13.57 -9.67 6.87
CA GLN A 68 -12.42 -9.26 6.06
C GLN A 68 -11.24 -8.77 6.92
N ARG A 69 -11.53 -8.21 8.11
CA ARG A 69 -10.55 -7.83 9.13
C ARG A 69 -9.76 -9.01 9.68
N THR A 70 -10.37 -10.19 9.81
CA THR A 70 -9.71 -11.37 10.38
C THR A 70 -8.74 -11.97 9.37
N ALA A 71 -9.11 -12.00 8.09
CA ALA A 71 -8.25 -12.49 7.00
C ALA A 71 -7.02 -11.58 6.83
N ASN A 72 -7.20 -10.25 6.77
CA ASN A 72 -6.09 -9.31 6.68
C ASN A 72 -5.16 -9.37 7.90
N LEU A 73 -5.70 -9.53 9.11
CA LEU A 73 -4.87 -9.61 10.33
C LEU A 73 -3.97 -10.84 10.33
N ARG A 74 -4.50 -12.00 9.91
CA ARG A 74 -3.72 -13.24 9.82
C ARG A 74 -2.56 -13.05 8.86
N ASP A 75 -2.84 -12.55 7.67
CA ASP A 75 -1.85 -12.36 6.62
C ASP A 75 -0.78 -11.33 7.03
N MET A 76 -1.16 -10.23 7.70
CA MET A 76 -0.20 -9.26 8.25
C MET A 76 0.71 -9.87 9.33
N ARG A 77 0.20 -10.79 10.16
CA ARG A 77 1.02 -11.45 11.19
C ARG A 77 1.97 -12.48 10.60
N LEU A 78 1.56 -13.18 9.55
CA LEU A 78 2.46 -14.08 8.80
C LEU A 78 3.57 -13.29 8.12
N GLU A 79 3.22 -12.16 7.51
CA GLU A 79 4.20 -11.25 6.90
C GLU A 79 5.18 -10.68 7.94
N ALA A 80 4.66 -10.23 9.09
CA ALA A 80 5.49 -9.81 10.20
C ALA A 80 6.46 -10.91 10.64
N LEU A 81 6.00 -12.16 10.77
CA LEU A 81 6.82 -13.28 11.18
C LEU A 81 7.91 -13.60 10.12
N ARG A 82 7.58 -13.55 8.82
CA ARG A 82 8.55 -13.71 7.72
C ARG A 82 9.69 -12.71 7.86
N LEU A 83 9.37 -11.42 7.96
CA LEU A 83 10.36 -10.34 8.10
C LEU A 83 11.14 -10.44 9.42
N MET A 84 10.48 -10.83 10.51
CA MET A 84 11.15 -11.06 11.79
C MET A 84 12.17 -12.20 11.70
N ARG A 85 11.89 -13.28 10.96
CA ARG A 85 12.84 -14.38 10.73
C ARG A 85 14.00 -13.94 9.84
N LEU A 86 13.72 -13.21 8.76
CA LEU A 86 14.73 -12.62 7.88
C LEU A 86 15.70 -11.69 8.65
N LEU A 87 15.14 -10.84 9.52
CA LEU A 87 15.86 -9.84 10.31
C LEU A 87 16.26 -10.34 11.70
N ALA A 88 16.26 -11.67 11.94
CA ALA A 88 16.42 -12.25 13.27
C ALA A 88 17.67 -11.76 14.02
N ARG A 89 18.76 -11.46 13.29
CA ARG A 89 20.01 -10.91 13.87
C ARG A 89 19.83 -9.59 14.63
N PHE A 90 18.80 -8.82 14.28
CA PHE A 90 18.48 -7.52 14.91
C PHE A 90 17.45 -7.63 16.03
N LYS A 91 17.14 -8.85 16.49
CA LYS A 91 16.20 -9.14 17.59
C LYS A 91 14.85 -8.44 17.42
N PRO A 92 14.17 -8.64 16.28
CA PRO A 92 12.98 -7.87 15.94
C PRO A 92 11.86 -8.12 16.96
N ARG A 93 11.02 -7.10 17.17
CA ARG A 93 9.85 -7.18 18.03
C ARG A 93 8.65 -6.58 17.33
N LEU A 94 7.61 -7.39 17.09
CA LEU A 94 6.33 -6.90 16.59
C LEU A 94 5.64 -6.10 17.68
N ILE A 95 5.10 -4.93 17.33
CA ILE A 95 4.30 -4.09 18.22
C ILE A 95 2.99 -3.67 17.52
N GLY A 96 2.25 -2.77 18.15
CA GLY A 96 1.20 -2.04 17.45
C GLY A 96 -0.07 -2.84 17.18
N SER A 97 -0.77 -2.46 16.11
CA SER A 97 -2.13 -2.91 15.83
C SER A 97 -2.19 -4.39 15.40
N VAL A 98 -1.17 -4.86 14.69
CA VAL A 98 -1.03 -6.24 14.20
C VAL A 98 -0.81 -7.23 15.35
N LEU A 99 -0.01 -6.87 16.34
CA LEU A 99 0.14 -7.70 17.55
C LEU A 99 -1.18 -7.77 18.32
N THR A 100 -1.74 -6.61 18.66
CA THR A 100 -2.92 -6.49 19.53
C THR A 100 -4.23 -6.95 18.88
N GLY A 101 -4.21 -7.29 17.58
CA GLY A 101 -5.40 -7.67 16.81
C GLY A 101 -6.37 -6.50 16.56
N HIS A 102 -5.88 -5.26 16.74
CA HIS A 102 -6.65 -4.04 16.60
C HIS A 102 -6.38 -3.32 15.27
N ILE A 103 -6.16 -4.07 14.18
CA ILE A 103 -5.97 -3.51 12.84
C ILE A 103 -7.23 -2.79 12.35
N ARG A 104 -7.01 -1.83 11.45
CA ARG A 104 -8.00 -1.05 10.70
C ARG A 104 -7.58 -0.98 9.23
N ARG A 105 -8.45 -0.43 8.38
CA ARG A 105 -8.08 -0.15 6.99
C ARG A 105 -6.77 0.64 6.89
N GLY A 106 -5.80 0.06 6.17
CA GLY A 106 -4.45 0.57 5.94
C GLY A 106 -3.54 0.61 7.18
N SER A 107 -3.81 -0.21 8.20
CA SER A 107 -2.84 -0.49 9.25
C SER A 107 -1.50 -0.96 8.66
N ASP A 108 -0.43 -0.58 9.33
CA ASP A 108 0.96 -0.95 9.08
C ASP A 108 1.43 -2.06 10.01
N ILE A 109 2.52 -2.72 9.59
CA ILE A 109 3.27 -3.66 10.42
C ILE A 109 4.41 -2.89 11.10
N ASP A 110 4.27 -2.68 12.40
CA ASP A 110 5.27 -1.99 13.23
C ASP A 110 6.28 -2.99 13.82
N LEU A 111 7.55 -2.91 13.42
CA LEU A 111 8.64 -3.66 14.07
C LEU A 111 9.64 -2.74 14.76
N HIS A 112 10.05 -3.11 15.97
CA HIS A 112 11.26 -2.57 16.57
C HIS A 112 12.46 -3.44 16.20
N LEU A 113 13.53 -2.82 15.71
CA LEU A 113 14.81 -3.45 15.42
C LEU A 113 15.90 -2.88 16.34
N PHE A 114 16.90 -3.68 16.66
CA PHE A 114 18.01 -3.29 17.55
C PHE A 114 19.34 -3.41 16.82
N SER A 115 19.92 -2.27 16.46
CA SER A 115 21.19 -2.16 15.75
C SER A 115 21.81 -0.79 16.00
N ASP A 116 23.14 -0.72 16.07
CA ASP A 116 23.86 0.56 16.19
C ASP A 116 24.11 1.23 14.82
N SER A 117 23.69 0.58 13.73
CA SER A 117 23.74 1.10 12.35
C SER A 117 22.57 0.54 11.52
N THR A 118 22.05 1.34 10.59
CA THR A 118 20.98 0.93 9.66
C THR A 118 21.51 0.15 8.46
N LEU A 119 22.78 0.34 8.08
CA LEU A 119 23.39 -0.27 6.88
C LEU A 119 23.21 -1.80 6.77
N PRO A 120 23.40 -2.60 7.85
CA PRO A 120 23.17 -4.03 7.74
C PRO A 120 21.68 -4.39 7.56
N ILE A 121 20.76 -3.55 8.03
CA ILE A 121 19.33 -3.76 7.80
C ILE A 121 19.02 -3.47 6.33
N GLU A 122 19.48 -2.32 5.83
CA GLU A 122 19.35 -1.89 4.43
C GLU A 122 19.84 -2.96 3.46
N SER A 123 21.06 -3.50 3.67
CA SER A 123 21.64 -4.55 2.82
C SER A 123 20.77 -5.81 2.72
N ILE A 124 20.09 -6.21 3.81
CA ILE A 124 19.17 -7.37 3.76
C ILE A 124 17.92 -7.03 2.95
N LEU A 125 17.39 -5.81 3.11
CA LEU A 125 16.22 -5.38 2.35
C LEU A 125 16.52 -5.28 0.84
N GLU A 126 17.71 -4.79 0.48
CA GLU A 126 18.18 -4.76 -0.91
C GLU A 126 18.35 -6.17 -1.49
N GLU A 127 18.95 -7.10 -0.75
CA GLU A 127 19.13 -8.50 -1.16
C GLU A 127 17.78 -9.20 -1.42
N GLU A 128 16.76 -8.85 -0.64
CA GLU A 128 15.39 -9.36 -0.78
C GLU A 128 14.53 -8.53 -1.76
N GLY A 129 15.12 -7.51 -2.40
CA GLY A 129 14.43 -6.66 -3.38
C GLY A 129 13.31 -5.78 -2.79
N LEU A 130 13.31 -5.54 -1.49
CA LEU A 130 12.29 -4.76 -0.77
C LEU A 130 12.62 -3.26 -0.84
N PRO A 131 11.83 -2.44 -1.57
CA PRO A 131 12.04 -1.01 -1.62
C PRO A 131 11.81 -0.37 -0.25
N PHE A 132 12.69 0.55 0.16
CA PHE A 132 12.57 1.24 1.44
C PHE A 132 13.01 2.70 1.38
N THR A 133 12.52 3.49 2.34
CA THR A 133 12.95 4.87 2.59
C THR A 133 13.35 5.05 4.05
N ILE A 134 14.27 5.96 4.34
CA ILE A 134 14.74 6.23 5.70
C ILE A 134 14.31 7.63 6.13
N GLU A 135 13.64 7.70 7.28
CA GLU A 135 13.25 8.94 7.92
C GLU A 135 13.96 9.09 9.28
N GLN A 136 14.64 10.22 9.49
CA GLN A 136 15.25 10.55 10.77
C GLN A 136 14.51 11.71 11.45
N LYS A 137 13.96 11.47 12.63
CA LYS A 137 13.29 12.49 13.45
C LYS A 137 14.12 12.83 14.68
N GLN A 138 14.51 14.10 14.78
CA GLN A 138 15.13 14.65 15.98
C GLN A 138 14.04 15.05 16.99
N ILE A 139 14.02 14.42 18.15
CA ILE A 139 13.07 14.71 19.22
C ILE A 139 13.84 15.11 20.48
N LEU A 140 13.49 16.26 21.03
CA LEU A 140 13.99 16.72 22.32
C LEU A 140 13.12 16.11 23.43
N LYS A 141 13.62 15.06 24.10
CA LYS A 141 12.86 14.37 25.16
C LYS A 141 13.66 14.42 26.46
N ALA A 142 13.07 15.04 27.49
CA ALA A 142 13.68 15.23 28.81
C ALA A 142 15.06 15.92 28.80
N GLY A 143 15.25 16.90 27.89
CA GLY A 143 16.49 17.68 27.79
C GLY A 143 17.65 16.99 27.06
N ALA A 144 17.45 15.76 26.58
CA ALA A 144 18.37 15.08 25.69
C ALA A 144 17.81 15.05 24.26
N GLU A 145 18.65 15.41 23.28
CA GLU A 145 18.36 15.16 21.87
C GLU A 145 18.43 13.66 21.60
N ARG A 146 17.36 13.10 21.03
CA ARG A 146 17.33 11.73 20.54
C ARG A 146 16.96 11.74 19.06
N ILE A 147 17.75 11.05 18.27
CA ILE A 147 17.46 10.77 16.86
C ILE A 147 16.70 9.45 16.83
N PHE A 148 15.50 9.46 16.26
CA PHE A 148 14.74 8.27 15.96
C PHE A 148 14.87 7.99 14.47
N THR A 149 15.33 6.80 14.13
CA THR A 149 15.46 6.36 12.74
C THR A 149 14.34 5.38 12.43
N HIS A 150 13.55 5.73 11.44
CA HIS A 150 12.46 4.92 10.91
C HIS A 150 12.82 4.48 9.49
N ILE A 151 12.65 3.20 9.20
CA ILE A 151 12.79 2.65 7.84
C ILE A 151 11.38 2.23 7.41
N HIS A 152 10.88 2.84 6.35
CA HIS A 152 9.58 2.52 5.78
C HIS A 152 9.79 1.59 4.59
N VAL A 153 9.23 0.39 4.65
CA VAL A 153 9.37 -0.62 3.60
C VAL A 153 8.05 -0.76 2.84
N ALA A 154 8.14 -0.72 1.51
CA ALA A 154 7.02 -0.85 0.61
C ALA A 154 6.91 -2.30 0.12
N ASP A 155 6.00 -3.06 0.73
CA ASP A 155 5.69 -4.44 0.37
C ASP A 155 4.16 -4.62 0.27
N ARG A 156 3.67 -5.87 0.27
CA ARG A 156 2.26 -6.24 0.33
C ARG A 156 1.50 -5.43 1.39
N PHE A 157 2.09 -5.26 2.57
CA PHE A 157 1.59 -4.37 3.62
C PHE A 157 2.61 -3.25 3.87
N PRO A 158 2.17 -2.02 4.22
CA PRO A 158 3.08 -1.00 4.72
C PRO A 158 3.78 -1.50 5.98
N ILE A 159 5.10 -1.37 6.03
CA ILE A 159 5.90 -1.83 7.15
C ILE A 159 6.76 -0.66 7.64
N GLU A 160 6.75 -0.43 8.95
CA GLU A 160 7.59 0.56 9.60
C GLU A 160 8.56 -0.14 10.57
N PHE A 161 9.85 0.07 10.36
CA PHE A 161 10.89 -0.34 11.30
C PHE A 161 11.35 0.87 12.12
N THR A 162 11.18 0.81 13.44
CA THR A 162 11.88 1.74 14.35
C THR A 162 13.20 1.12 14.80
N VAL A 163 14.31 1.76 14.47
CA VAL A 163 15.66 1.27 14.80
C VAL A 163 16.15 1.91 16.10
N TYR A 164 16.43 1.07 17.10
CA TYR A 164 17.04 1.45 18.38
C TYR A 164 18.47 0.94 18.47
N GLY A 165 19.29 1.57 19.31
CA GLY A 165 20.64 1.07 19.60
C GLY A 165 20.62 -0.33 20.21
N SER A 166 21.64 -1.13 19.95
CA SER A 166 21.71 -2.54 20.38
C SER A 166 21.57 -2.71 21.90
N HIS A 167 22.05 -1.71 22.66
CA HIS A 167 21.99 -1.65 24.11
C HIS A 167 20.56 -1.51 24.66
N GLN A 168 19.61 -1.05 23.84
CA GLN A 168 18.22 -0.79 24.24
C GLN A 168 17.29 -2.00 24.08
N ALA A 169 17.82 -3.15 23.62
CA ALA A 169 17.03 -4.36 23.38
C ALA A 169 16.26 -4.86 24.62
N SER A 170 16.79 -4.63 25.82
CA SER A 170 16.17 -5.01 27.09
C SER A 170 15.27 -3.92 27.68
N GLU A 171 15.29 -2.70 27.15
CA GLU A 171 14.50 -1.59 27.68
C GLU A 171 13.00 -1.83 27.49
N GLN A 172 12.20 -1.40 28.46
CA GLN A 172 10.75 -1.36 28.32
C GLN A 172 10.34 0.02 27.79
N PHE A 173 10.06 0.07 26.49
CA PHE A 173 9.55 1.27 25.86
C PHE A 173 8.13 1.56 26.34
N ARG A 174 7.82 2.84 26.53
CA ARG A 174 6.48 3.30 26.88
C ARG A 174 5.82 3.92 25.67
N SER A 175 4.55 3.57 25.46
CA SER A 175 3.74 4.15 24.41
C SER A 175 3.65 5.66 24.61
N SER A 176 3.94 6.42 23.56
CA SER A 176 3.70 7.88 23.53
C SER A 176 2.22 8.23 23.64
N ILE A 177 1.32 7.26 23.38
CA ILE A 177 -0.14 7.43 23.38
C ILE A 177 -0.73 7.16 24.76
N THR A 178 -0.37 6.03 25.39
CA THR A 178 -0.97 5.57 26.66
C THR A 178 -0.07 5.74 27.88
N GLY A 179 1.24 5.98 27.70
CA GLY A 179 2.24 6.01 28.78
C GLY A 179 2.53 4.65 29.42
N GLN A 180 1.83 3.60 29.00
CA GLN A 180 1.99 2.22 29.43
C GLN A 180 3.14 1.54 28.67
N PRO A 181 3.71 0.44 29.20
CA PRO A 181 4.64 -0.40 28.44
C PRO A 181 4.04 -0.80 27.10
N ILE A 182 4.82 -0.67 26.03
CA ILE A 182 4.42 -1.12 24.69
C ILE A 182 4.38 -2.65 24.71
N GLU A 183 3.20 -3.21 24.40
CA GLU A 183 3.09 -4.64 24.16
C GLU A 183 3.93 -5.02 22.95
N ARG A 184 4.75 -6.06 23.10
CA ARG A 184 5.70 -6.49 22.09
C ARG A 184 5.80 -8.01 22.09
N ALA A 185 5.96 -8.58 20.91
CA ALA A 185 6.20 -10.01 20.74
C ALA A 185 7.53 -10.23 20.01
N ASP A 186 8.35 -11.14 20.54
CA ASP A 186 9.46 -11.73 19.80
C ASP A 186 8.99 -12.88 18.89
N ILE A 187 9.92 -13.46 18.14
CA ILE A 187 9.61 -14.54 17.18
C ILE A 187 8.89 -15.71 17.87
N PRO A 188 9.40 -16.31 18.97
CA PRO A 188 8.69 -17.39 19.67
C PRO A 188 7.30 -16.98 20.16
N GLN A 189 7.15 -15.75 20.67
CA GLN A 189 5.86 -15.25 21.16
C GLN A 189 4.84 -15.08 20.03
N LEU A 190 5.27 -14.58 18.86
CA LEU A 190 4.40 -14.43 17.70
C LEU A 190 4.02 -15.78 17.09
N GLU A 191 4.96 -16.73 17.02
CA GLU A 191 4.64 -18.09 16.58
C GLU A 191 3.63 -18.77 17.51
N GLU A 192 3.78 -18.62 18.82
CA GLU A 192 2.83 -19.18 19.79
C GLU A 192 1.46 -18.51 19.68
N LEU A 193 1.43 -17.19 19.46
CA LEU A 193 0.19 -16.47 19.18
C LEU A 193 -0.51 -17.03 17.93
N LEU A 194 0.23 -17.26 16.85
CA LEU A 194 -0.30 -17.80 15.60
C LEU A 194 -0.82 -19.23 15.76
N ARG A 195 -0.08 -20.12 16.44
CA ARG A 195 -0.55 -21.49 16.74
C ARG A 195 -1.83 -21.50 17.57
N ARG A 196 -1.94 -20.59 18.54
CA ARG A 196 -3.11 -20.50 19.41
C ARG A 196 -4.35 -19.97 18.67
N GLU A 197 -4.18 -18.95 17.83
CA GLU A 197 -5.30 -18.30 17.13
C GLU A 197 -5.69 -19.01 15.82
N TYR A 198 -4.74 -19.72 15.19
CA TYR A 198 -4.94 -20.44 13.93
C TYR A 198 -4.39 -21.88 14.07
N PRO A 199 -5.03 -22.75 14.87
CA PRO A 199 -4.51 -24.09 15.17
C PRO A 199 -4.44 -25.02 13.95
N ASP A 200 -5.28 -24.79 12.93
CA ASP A 200 -5.29 -25.56 11.68
C ASP A 200 -4.26 -25.05 10.65
N LEU A 201 -3.52 -23.98 10.98
CA LEU A 201 -2.53 -23.37 10.10
C LEU A 201 -1.22 -24.17 10.11
N ALA A 202 -0.82 -24.70 8.96
CA ALA A 202 0.52 -25.23 8.76
C ALA A 202 1.51 -24.06 8.64
N LEU A 203 1.97 -23.55 9.79
CA LEU A 203 2.75 -22.32 9.89
C LEU A 203 3.97 -22.29 8.94
N GLU A 204 4.73 -23.38 8.85
CA GLU A 204 5.92 -23.43 7.98
C GLU A 204 5.56 -23.44 6.49
N ASP A 205 4.47 -24.11 6.11
CA ASP A 205 4.00 -24.13 4.72
C ASP A 205 3.49 -22.74 4.30
N GLU A 206 2.76 -22.06 5.19
CA GLU A 206 2.25 -20.70 4.96
C GLU A 206 3.36 -19.65 4.95
N LEU A 207 4.40 -19.81 5.77
CA LEU A 207 5.58 -18.94 5.74
C LEU A 207 6.40 -19.16 4.47
N THR A 208 6.52 -20.40 4.01
CA THR A 208 7.15 -20.72 2.72
C THR A 208 6.34 -20.11 1.58
N ALA A 209 5.03 -20.31 1.57
CA ALA A 209 4.15 -19.70 0.58
C ALA A 209 4.13 -18.16 0.64
N ALA A 210 4.27 -17.55 1.82
CA ALA A 210 4.38 -16.10 1.97
C ALA A 210 5.73 -15.57 1.50
N ALA A 211 6.82 -16.31 1.72
CA ALA A 211 8.15 -15.96 1.20
C ALA A 211 8.26 -16.16 -0.32
N GLU A 212 7.51 -17.11 -0.89
CA GLU A 212 7.46 -17.38 -2.33
C GLU A 212 6.42 -16.52 -3.07
N LYS A 213 5.52 -15.84 -2.36
CA LYS A 213 4.57 -14.88 -2.95
C LYS A 213 5.31 -13.64 -3.41
N VAL A 214 5.77 -13.68 -4.65
CA VAL A 214 6.34 -12.52 -5.35
C VAL A 214 5.31 -11.37 -5.30
N ASP A 215 5.74 -10.20 -4.82
CA ASP A 215 4.91 -9.01 -4.90
C ASP A 215 4.65 -8.70 -6.39
N ARG A 216 3.37 -8.75 -6.81
CA ARG A 216 2.99 -8.47 -8.20
C ARG A 216 3.51 -7.12 -8.68
N PHE A 217 3.69 -6.13 -7.79
CA PHE A 217 4.25 -4.83 -8.15
C PHE A 217 5.75 -4.88 -8.45
N GLN A 218 6.51 -5.80 -7.83
CA GLN A 218 7.90 -6.06 -8.25
C GLN A 218 7.94 -6.69 -9.65
N VAL A 219 7.00 -7.60 -9.96
CA VAL A 219 6.88 -8.17 -11.31
C VAL A 219 6.59 -7.06 -12.32
N TYR A 220 5.58 -6.23 -12.07
CA TYR A 220 5.24 -5.10 -12.94
C TYR A 220 6.43 -4.17 -13.16
N ARG A 221 7.14 -3.82 -12.08
CA ARG A 221 8.35 -2.99 -12.17
C ARG A 221 9.41 -3.62 -13.06
N SER A 222 9.68 -4.91 -12.87
CA SER A 222 10.69 -5.63 -13.67
C SER A 222 10.31 -5.76 -15.15
N LEU A 223 9.02 -5.71 -15.50
CA LEU A 223 8.51 -5.70 -16.87
C LEU A 223 8.47 -4.29 -17.49
N LEU A 224 8.24 -3.25 -16.68
CA LEU A 224 8.18 -1.86 -17.12
C LEU A 224 9.59 -1.25 -17.30
N LEU A 225 10.55 -1.58 -16.43
CA LEU A 225 11.92 -1.04 -16.52
C LEU A 225 12.59 -1.27 -17.89
N PRO A 226 12.50 -2.46 -18.51
CA PRO A 226 13.04 -2.70 -19.85
C PRO A 226 12.43 -1.85 -20.97
N LEU A 227 11.25 -1.25 -20.76
CA LEU A 227 10.66 -0.33 -21.75
C LEU A 227 11.46 0.98 -21.85
N ALA A 228 12.23 1.34 -20.83
CA ALA A 228 13.08 2.53 -20.87
C ALA A 228 14.16 2.38 -21.95
N GLY A 229 14.16 3.30 -22.91
CA GLY A 229 15.07 3.27 -24.05
C GLY A 229 14.56 2.45 -25.24
N VAL A 230 13.36 1.83 -25.15
CA VAL A 230 12.73 1.15 -26.29
C VAL A 230 12.13 2.21 -27.22
N ALA A 231 12.90 2.52 -28.26
CA ALA A 231 12.51 3.52 -29.26
C ALA A 231 11.22 3.13 -29.99
N GLN A 232 10.24 4.03 -29.97
CA GLN A 232 9.00 3.91 -30.73
C GLN A 232 9.12 4.56 -32.11
N SER A 233 8.21 4.18 -33.02
CA SER A 233 8.14 4.80 -34.35
C SER A 233 7.73 6.27 -34.23
N ARG A 234 8.61 7.19 -34.64
CA ARG A 234 8.34 8.64 -34.58
C ARG A 234 7.12 9.11 -35.39
N GLU A 235 6.69 8.32 -36.37
CA GLU A 235 5.49 8.61 -37.16
C GLU A 235 4.21 8.42 -36.33
N TRP A 236 4.18 7.37 -35.51
CA TRP A 236 2.98 6.95 -34.77
C TRP A 236 3.04 7.30 -33.28
N HIS A 237 4.25 7.49 -32.76
CA HIS A 237 4.62 7.73 -31.36
C HIS A 237 5.69 8.82 -31.32
N PRO A 238 5.31 10.09 -31.52
CA PRO A 238 6.24 11.23 -31.52
C PRO A 238 6.96 11.45 -30.18
N GLU A 239 6.42 10.93 -29.07
CA GLU A 239 7.01 10.89 -27.73
C GLU A 239 8.24 9.98 -27.65
N GLY A 240 8.36 9.01 -28.55
CA GLY A 240 9.60 8.29 -28.88
C GLY A 240 10.05 7.17 -27.93
N ASP A 241 9.61 7.12 -26.68
CA ASP A 241 10.03 6.10 -25.70
C ASP A 241 8.82 5.32 -25.17
N ALA A 242 8.96 3.99 -25.05
CA ALA A 242 7.85 3.10 -24.68
C ALA A 242 7.43 3.25 -23.21
N LEU A 243 8.39 3.36 -22.28
CA LEU A 243 8.05 3.55 -20.86
C LEU A 243 7.38 4.90 -20.66
N TYR A 244 7.93 5.93 -21.28
CA TYR A 244 7.36 7.27 -21.27
C TYR A 244 5.94 7.30 -21.83
N HIS A 245 5.67 6.57 -22.92
CA HIS A 245 4.34 6.41 -23.46
C HIS A 245 3.40 5.73 -22.46
N SER A 246 3.77 4.57 -21.90
CA SER A 246 2.96 3.87 -20.89
C SER A 246 2.61 4.75 -19.69
N LEU A 247 3.56 5.58 -19.23
CA LEU A 247 3.31 6.53 -18.13
C LEU A 247 2.33 7.64 -18.51
N GLN A 248 2.36 8.16 -19.75
CA GLN A 248 1.36 9.12 -20.22
C GLN A 248 -0.05 8.50 -20.26
N VAL A 249 -0.15 7.26 -20.76
CA VAL A 249 -1.44 6.54 -20.85
C VAL A 249 -1.98 6.26 -19.44
N PHE A 250 -1.12 5.89 -18.49
CA PHE A 250 -1.47 5.75 -17.08
C PHE A 250 -2.00 7.05 -16.46
N GLU A 251 -1.32 8.18 -16.65
CA GLU A 251 -1.75 9.48 -16.12
C GLU A 251 -3.14 9.87 -16.64
N LEU A 252 -3.39 9.66 -17.94
CA LEU A 252 -4.70 9.88 -18.55
C LEU A 252 -5.76 8.93 -17.99
N ALA A 253 -5.44 7.66 -17.83
CA ALA A 253 -6.35 6.67 -17.26
C ALA A 253 -6.74 7.01 -15.81
N ARG A 254 -5.79 7.53 -15.02
CA ARG A 254 -6.02 7.99 -13.66
C ARG A 254 -6.95 9.20 -13.62
N ASP A 255 -6.86 10.11 -14.59
CA ASP A 255 -7.73 11.28 -14.67
C ASP A 255 -9.17 10.89 -15.08
N GLU A 256 -9.32 9.93 -16.00
CA GLU A 256 -10.64 9.49 -16.48
C GLU A 256 -11.37 8.58 -15.46
N LEU A 257 -10.66 7.59 -14.90
CA LEU A 257 -11.21 6.61 -13.94
C LEU A 257 -10.33 6.51 -12.68
N PRO A 258 -10.39 7.51 -11.77
CA PRO A 258 -9.45 7.64 -10.65
C PRO A 258 -9.54 6.53 -9.59
N TYR A 259 -10.64 5.80 -9.55
CA TYR A 259 -10.88 4.75 -8.56
C TYR A 259 -10.87 3.33 -9.14
N ASP A 260 -10.61 3.19 -10.44
CA ASP A 260 -10.57 1.89 -11.12
C ASP A 260 -9.13 1.38 -11.22
N GLU A 261 -8.76 0.51 -10.28
CA GLU A 261 -7.41 -0.07 -10.20
C GLU A 261 -7.07 -0.92 -11.42
N GLU A 262 -8.00 -1.78 -11.84
CA GLU A 262 -7.76 -2.73 -12.92
C GLU A 262 -7.60 -2.02 -14.27
N PHE A 263 -8.33 -0.91 -14.47
CA PHE A 263 -8.22 -0.05 -15.64
C PHE A 263 -6.89 0.74 -15.67
N GLN A 264 -6.53 1.40 -14.55
CA GLN A 264 -5.25 2.12 -14.46
C GLN A 264 -4.06 1.18 -14.63
N LEU A 265 -4.16 -0.03 -14.07
CA LEU A 265 -3.15 -1.07 -14.24
C LEU A 265 -3.06 -1.56 -15.69
N ALA A 266 -4.19 -1.77 -16.36
CA ALA A 266 -4.20 -2.11 -17.79
C ALA A 266 -3.55 -1.00 -18.64
N ALA A 267 -3.84 0.27 -18.34
CA ALA A 267 -3.25 1.43 -19.01
C ALA A 267 -1.72 1.49 -18.83
N LEU A 268 -1.21 1.24 -17.63
CA LEU A 268 0.24 1.21 -17.40
C LEU A 268 0.91 0.02 -18.09
N LEU A 269 0.26 -1.15 -18.09
CA LEU A 269 0.88 -2.41 -18.53
C LEU A 269 0.61 -2.80 -19.99
N HIS A 270 -0.26 -2.10 -20.73
CA HIS A 270 -0.74 -2.57 -22.04
C HIS A 270 0.37 -2.91 -23.05
N ASP A 271 1.52 -2.24 -22.92
CA ASP A 271 2.63 -2.30 -23.85
C ASP A 271 3.91 -2.98 -23.30
N VAL A 272 3.86 -3.60 -22.11
CA VAL A 272 5.07 -4.20 -21.47
C VAL A 272 5.78 -5.24 -22.33
N GLY A 273 5.04 -5.94 -23.19
CA GLY A 273 5.63 -6.91 -24.10
C GLY A 273 6.59 -6.29 -25.12
N LYS A 274 6.55 -4.98 -25.39
CA LYS A 274 7.50 -4.30 -26.30
C LYS A 274 8.95 -4.37 -25.80
N GLY A 275 9.15 -4.53 -24.49
CA GLY A 275 10.47 -4.75 -23.90
C GLY A 275 10.99 -6.17 -24.07
N ILE A 276 10.14 -7.12 -24.49
CA ILE A 276 10.45 -8.54 -24.65
C ILE A 276 10.46 -8.92 -26.15
N ASP A 277 9.32 -8.72 -26.83
CA ASP A 277 9.15 -8.93 -28.27
C ASP A 277 8.24 -7.84 -28.85
N PRO A 278 8.80 -6.83 -29.56
CA PRO A 278 8.02 -5.78 -30.19
C PRO A 278 7.00 -6.25 -31.24
N TYR A 279 7.24 -7.39 -31.90
CA TYR A 279 6.39 -7.87 -33.00
C TYR A 279 5.12 -8.56 -32.49
N ASP A 280 5.17 -9.14 -31.29
CA ASP A 280 4.06 -9.88 -30.66
C ASP A 280 3.85 -9.46 -29.20
N HIS A 281 4.01 -8.15 -28.95
CA HIS A 281 4.03 -7.59 -27.59
C HIS A 281 2.78 -7.91 -26.77
N VAL A 282 1.59 -7.99 -27.39
CA VAL A 282 0.36 -8.31 -26.65
C VAL A 282 0.45 -9.70 -26.05
N ARG A 283 0.77 -10.72 -26.86
CA ARG A 283 0.84 -12.11 -26.38
C ARG A 283 1.96 -12.25 -25.37
N THR A 284 3.16 -11.78 -25.68
CA THR A 284 4.32 -11.91 -24.81
C THR A 284 4.15 -11.14 -23.50
N GLY A 285 3.51 -9.96 -23.52
CA GLY A 285 3.15 -9.21 -22.32
C GLY A 285 2.16 -9.98 -21.44
N LEU A 286 1.11 -10.56 -22.04
CA LEU A 286 0.12 -11.36 -21.29
C LEU A 286 0.67 -12.69 -20.75
N GLU A 287 1.63 -13.31 -21.44
CA GLU A 287 2.37 -14.48 -20.95
C GLU A 287 3.23 -14.09 -19.73
N ALA A 288 3.92 -12.94 -19.77
CA ALA A 288 4.74 -12.46 -18.66
C ALA A 288 3.91 -12.01 -17.43
N LEU A 289 2.69 -11.54 -17.65
CA LEU A 289 1.77 -11.09 -16.60
C LEU A 289 0.88 -12.22 -16.05
N GLU A 290 0.98 -13.43 -16.57
CA GLU A 290 0.13 -14.56 -16.17
C GLU A 290 0.25 -14.84 -14.66
N GLY A 291 -0.89 -14.95 -13.98
CA GLY A 291 -0.97 -15.17 -12.53
C GLY A 291 -0.79 -13.91 -11.66
N TYR A 292 -0.43 -12.76 -12.25
CA TYR A 292 -0.23 -11.50 -11.51
C TYR A 292 -1.37 -10.49 -11.72
N ILE A 293 -2.08 -10.55 -12.85
CA ILE A 293 -3.20 -9.67 -13.18
C ILE A 293 -4.56 -10.37 -13.10
N THR A 294 -5.64 -9.61 -12.92
CA THR A 294 -7.01 -10.14 -12.91
C THR A 294 -7.50 -10.49 -14.32
N PRO A 295 -8.59 -11.26 -14.47
CA PRO A 295 -9.20 -11.52 -15.77
C PRO A 295 -9.62 -10.25 -16.52
N ARG A 296 -10.07 -9.21 -15.80
CA ARG A 296 -10.51 -7.94 -16.39
C ARG A 296 -9.33 -7.13 -16.92
N THR A 297 -8.27 -6.95 -16.13
CA THR A 297 -7.02 -6.30 -16.60
C THR A 297 -6.44 -7.06 -17.78
N ARG A 298 -6.43 -8.40 -17.74
CA ARG A 298 -5.99 -9.24 -18.86
C ARG A 298 -6.80 -8.95 -20.12
N TRP A 299 -8.12 -8.91 -20.01
CA TRP A 299 -9.02 -8.69 -21.15
C TRP A 299 -8.81 -7.31 -21.79
N LEU A 300 -8.65 -6.25 -20.97
CA LEU A 300 -8.36 -4.90 -21.46
C LEU A 300 -7.03 -4.86 -22.25
N ILE A 301 -5.97 -5.48 -21.71
CA ILE A 301 -4.67 -5.57 -22.38
C ILE A 301 -4.76 -6.44 -23.65
N GLU A 302 -5.50 -7.56 -23.63
CA GLU A 302 -5.63 -8.44 -24.79
C GLU A 302 -6.27 -7.73 -25.98
N HIS A 303 -7.28 -6.91 -25.72
CA HIS A 303 -8.12 -6.33 -26.76
C HIS A 303 -7.81 -4.88 -27.13
N HIS A 304 -6.82 -4.23 -26.50
CA HIS A 304 -6.54 -2.81 -26.75
C HIS A 304 -6.20 -2.51 -28.23
N MET A 305 -5.51 -3.44 -28.92
CA MET A 305 -5.24 -3.31 -30.36
C MET A 305 -6.50 -3.46 -31.23
N GLU A 306 -7.44 -4.32 -30.84
CA GLU A 306 -8.73 -4.45 -31.53
C GLU A 306 -9.60 -3.21 -31.29
N ALA A 307 -9.54 -2.61 -30.10
CA ALA A 307 -10.20 -1.36 -29.77
C ALA A 307 -9.68 -0.18 -30.61
N ARG A 308 -8.36 -0.11 -30.80
CA ARG A 308 -7.74 0.84 -31.74
C ARG A 308 -8.21 0.60 -33.17
N ALA A 309 -8.20 -0.64 -33.64
CA ALA A 309 -8.71 -0.98 -34.97
C ALA A 309 -10.20 -0.62 -35.15
N LEU A 310 -11.00 -0.75 -34.10
CA LEU A 310 -12.40 -0.33 -34.09
C LEU A 310 -12.52 1.19 -34.21
N ALA A 311 -11.73 1.95 -33.45
CA ALA A 311 -11.69 3.41 -33.51
C ALA A 311 -11.22 3.93 -34.88
N ASP A 312 -10.33 3.19 -35.55
CA ASP A 312 -9.84 3.49 -36.89
C ASP A 312 -10.81 3.01 -38.00
N GLY A 313 -11.91 2.34 -37.63
CA GLY A 313 -12.91 1.82 -38.57
C GLY A 313 -12.44 0.62 -39.39
N THR A 314 -11.39 -0.07 -38.96
CA THR A 314 -10.76 -1.21 -39.66
C THR A 314 -11.12 -2.57 -39.07
N LEU A 315 -11.78 -2.61 -37.90
CA LEU A 315 -12.17 -3.86 -37.25
C LEU A 315 -13.34 -4.55 -37.97
N GLY A 316 -13.21 -5.87 -38.20
CA GLY A 316 -14.26 -6.68 -38.82
C GLY A 316 -15.53 -6.80 -37.95
N SER A 317 -16.69 -6.90 -38.60
CA SER A 317 -18.01 -6.92 -37.94
C SER A 317 -18.18 -7.99 -36.84
N ARG A 318 -17.60 -9.19 -37.02
CA ARG A 318 -17.68 -10.25 -36.00
C ARG A 318 -16.86 -9.92 -34.75
N ALA A 319 -15.65 -9.40 -34.94
CA ALA A 319 -14.79 -8.99 -33.83
C ALA A 319 -15.42 -7.82 -33.07
N ARG A 320 -15.98 -6.85 -33.80
CA ARG A 320 -16.76 -5.75 -33.22
C ARG A 320 -17.91 -6.24 -32.34
N GLN A 321 -18.76 -7.13 -32.84
CA GLN A 321 -19.88 -7.69 -32.06
C GLN A 321 -19.42 -8.42 -30.80
N ARG A 322 -18.26 -9.11 -30.88
CA ARG A 322 -17.65 -9.76 -29.71
C ARG A 322 -17.21 -8.75 -28.66
N LEU A 323 -16.55 -7.66 -29.07
CA LEU A 323 -16.12 -6.60 -28.15
C LEU A 323 -17.32 -5.90 -27.51
N GLU A 324 -18.32 -5.51 -28.31
CA GLU A 324 -19.54 -4.81 -27.84
C GLU A 324 -20.39 -5.65 -26.85
N ALA A 325 -20.19 -6.97 -26.82
CA ALA A 325 -20.88 -7.86 -25.87
C ALA A 325 -20.20 -7.92 -24.49
N SER A 326 -18.98 -7.40 -24.36
CA SER A 326 -18.26 -7.37 -23.08
C SER A 326 -18.85 -6.29 -22.15
N PRO A 327 -18.97 -6.56 -20.84
CA PRO A 327 -19.33 -5.51 -19.88
C PRO A 327 -18.30 -4.39 -19.79
N ASP A 328 -17.04 -4.67 -20.13
CA ASP A 328 -15.90 -3.72 -20.06
C ASP A 328 -15.64 -3.00 -21.40
N PHE A 329 -16.62 -3.00 -22.32
CA PHE A 329 -16.45 -2.45 -23.66
C PHE A 329 -16.19 -0.94 -23.62
N GLU A 330 -16.89 -0.19 -22.76
CA GLU A 330 -16.72 1.26 -22.65
C GLU A 330 -15.31 1.61 -22.14
N GLU A 331 -14.84 0.89 -21.12
CA GLU A 331 -13.48 1.01 -20.59
C GLU A 331 -12.43 0.64 -21.64
N LEU A 332 -12.66 -0.42 -22.43
CA LEU A 332 -11.75 -0.77 -23.52
C LEU A 332 -11.63 0.35 -24.57
N GLN A 333 -12.75 1.01 -24.92
CA GLN A 333 -12.72 2.14 -25.83
C GLN A 333 -12.00 3.35 -25.20
N LEU A 334 -12.21 3.59 -23.92
CA LEU A 334 -11.53 4.64 -23.17
C LEU A 334 -10.02 4.39 -23.07
N LEU A 335 -9.60 3.13 -22.89
CA LEU A 335 -8.18 2.74 -22.91
C LEU A 335 -7.54 3.06 -24.27
N ALA A 336 -8.23 2.77 -25.37
CA ALA A 336 -7.75 3.12 -26.72
C ALA A 336 -7.68 4.64 -26.96
N ASP A 337 -8.59 5.41 -26.36
CA ASP A 337 -8.53 6.88 -26.39
C ASP A 337 -7.32 7.39 -25.58
N CYS A 338 -7.10 6.84 -24.38
CA CYS A 338 -5.93 7.16 -23.55
C CYS A 338 -4.61 6.80 -24.26
N ASP A 339 -4.50 5.63 -24.89
CA ASP A 339 -3.35 5.24 -25.74
C ASP A 339 -3.09 6.30 -26.81
N ARG A 340 -4.12 6.69 -27.56
CA ARG A 340 -3.97 7.70 -28.62
C ARG A 340 -3.56 9.07 -28.06
N ARG A 341 -4.14 9.49 -26.93
CA ARG A 341 -3.85 10.78 -26.27
C ARG A 341 -2.49 10.80 -25.58
N GLY A 342 -1.96 9.65 -25.16
CA GLY A 342 -0.67 9.49 -24.47
C GLY A 342 0.55 9.60 -25.40
N ARG A 343 0.41 10.31 -26.52
CA ARG A 343 1.42 10.45 -27.58
C ARG A 343 1.90 11.89 -27.69
N VAL A 344 2.19 12.50 -26.55
CA VAL A 344 2.51 13.92 -26.44
C VAL A 344 4.00 14.11 -26.10
N PRO A 345 4.80 14.70 -27.00
CA PRO A 345 6.18 15.04 -26.68
C PRO A 345 6.26 16.08 -25.54
N GLY A 346 7.08 15.80 -24.52
CA GLY A 346 7.30 16.72 -23.41
C GLY A 346 6.14 16.83 -22.41
N ALA A 347 5.18 15.90 -22.45
CA ALA A 347 4.21 15.72 -21.37
C ALA A 347 4.91 15.49 -20.01
N GLN A 348 4.31 16.02 -18.95
CA GLN A 348 4.72 15.69 -17.59
C GLN A 348 4.08 14.36 -17.20
N VAL A 349 4.91 13.45 -16.69
CA VAL A 349 4.47 12.16 -16.16
C VAL A 349 5.11 11.93 -14.80
N SER A 350 4.49 11.10 -13.98
CA SER A 350 5.11 10.63 -12.74
C SER A 350 6.33 9.75 -13.03
N GLU A 351 7.20 9.58 -12.04
CA GLU A 351 8.21 8.51 -12.09
C GLU A 351 7.53 7.14 -12.04
N LEU A 352 8.21 6.10 -12.53
CA LEU A 352 7.68 4.73 -12.55
C LEU A 352 7.30 4.24 -11.15
N ASP A 353 8.16 4.48 -10.17
CA ASP A 353 7.93 4.03 -8.80
C ASP A 353 6.72 4.74 -8.17
N ASP A 354 6.52 6.04 -8.45
CA ASP A 354 5.34 6.80 -8.02
C ASP A 354 4.03 6.27 -8.65
N ALA A 355 4.07 5.90 -9.93
CA ALA A 355 2.91 5.31 -10.62
C ALA A 355 2.51 3.97 -10.00
N LEU A 356 3.49 3.10 -9.73
CA LEU A 356 3.26 1.79 -9.10
C LEU A 356 2.74 1.95 -7.67
N ASP A 357 3.28 2.90 -6.89
CA ASP A 357 2.80 3.17 -5.54
C ASP A 357 1.38 3.73 -5.53
N ALA A 358 0.99 4.56 -6.51
CA ALA A 358 -0.37 5.04 -6.66
C ALA A 358 -1.37 3.89 -6.89
N ILE A 359 -1.05 2.96 -7.81
CA ILE A 359 -1.88 1.78 -8.07
C ILE A 359 -1.90 0.85 -6.85
N ARG A 360 -0.77 0.66 -6.17
CA ARG A 360 -0.66 -0.15 -4.95
C ARG A 360 -1.56 0.39 -3.84
N GLU A 361 -1.60 1.71 -3.67
CA GLU A 361 -2.49 2.35 -2.70
C GLU A 361 -3.96 2.19 -3.10
N LEU A 362 -4.29 2.32 -4.39
CA LEU A 362 -5.66 2.11 -4.87
C LEU A 362 -6.13 0.65 -4.68
N ALA A 363 -5.26 -0.33 -4.93
CA ALA A 363 -5.52 -1.74 -4.67
C ALA A 363 -5.84 -2.00 -3.19
N ARG A 364 -5.16 -1.31 -2.26
CA ARG A 364 -5.46 -1.36 -0.83
C ARG A 364 -6.79 -0.70 -0.45
N GLN A 365 -7.22 0.29 -1.24
CA GLN A 365 -8.47 1.05 -1.03
C GLN A 365 -9.69 0.42 -1.69
N CYS A 366 -9.54 -0.55 -2.59
CA CYS A 366 -10.64 -1.22 -3.28
C CYS A 366 -10.68 -2.74 -3.06
N GLY A 367 -9.59 -3.35 -2.55
CA GLY A 367 -9.48 -4.78 -2.21
C GLY A 367 -9.93 -5.17 -0.81
#